data_AF-A0A291GHG0-F1
#
_entry.id   AF-A0A291GHG0-F1
#
_cell.length_a   1.000
_cell.length_b   1.000
_cell.length_c   1.000
_cell.angle_alpha   90.00
_cell.angle_beta   90.00
_cell.angle_gamma   90.00
#
_symmetry.space_group_name_H-M   'P 1'
#
loop_
_entity.id
_entity.type
_entity.pdbx_description
1 polymer ?
#
loop_
_entity_poly.entity_id
_entity_poly.type
_entity_poly.pdbx_seq_one_letter_code
_entity_poly.pdbx_strand_id
1 'polypeptide(L)'
;MMTVTETGKGNAQIRDAICAHADWKRRLSECIDKGALEKTADEISRNDQCAFGQWLASLSTDPDDPSMEKFEMIKGLHARFHREAGKIAVNVEGGDRSAARELYESPGFRRLTNSLILNLNDWREDFRDILNR
;
A
#
# COMPACT_ATOMS: atom_id res chain seq x y z
N MET A 1 -21.37 11.93 -9.06
CA MET A 1 -21.88 10.56 -8.77
C MET A 1 -21.12 9.60 -9.68
N MET A 2 -20.32 8.68 -9.13
CA MET A 2 -19.58 7.69 -9.94
C MET A 2 -20.55 6.73 -10.62
N THR A 3 -20.26 6.32 -11.85
CA THR A 3 -21.08 5.35 -12.59
C THR A 3 -20.90 3.94 -12.02
N VAL A 4 -21.91 3.07 -12.15
CA VAL A 4 -21.85 1.64 -11.72
C VAL A 4 -20.60 0.92 -12.27
N THR A 5 -20.18 1.27 -13.48
CA THR A 5 -18.94 0.79 -14.11
C THR A 5 -17.66 1.30 -13.46
N GLU A 6 -17.64 2.55 -12.98
CA GLU A 6 -16.50 3.11 -12.23
C GLU A 6 -16.42 2.52 -10.82
N THR A 7 -17.57 2.29 -10.20
CA THR A 7 -17.67 1.65 -8.89
C THR A 7 -17.18 0.20 -8.92
N GLY A 8 -17.58 -0.58 -9.94
CA GLY A 8 -17.11 -1.96 -10.14
C GLY A 8 -15.60 -2.05 -10.35
N LYS A 9 -15.00 -1.08 -11.08
CA LYS A 9 -13.56 -0.97 -11.25
C LYS A 9 -12.84 -0.62 -9.94
N GLY A 10 -13.39 0.29 -9.14
CA GLY A 10 -12.83 0.66 -7.83
C GLY A 10 -12.71 -0.52 -6.86
N ASN A 11 -13.78 -1.32 -6.72
CA ASN A 11 -13.76 -2.52 -5.87
C ASN A 11 -12.66 -3.52 -6.28
N ALA A 12 -12.50 -3.76 -7.59
CA ALA A 12 -11.45 -4.66 -8.10
C ALA A 12 -10.05 -4.12 -7.81
N GLN A 13 -9.80 -2.83 -8.05
CA GLN A 13 -8.51 -2.19 -7.78
C GLN A 13 -8.09 -2.30 -6.31
N ILE A 14 -9.04 -2.09 -5.38
CA ILE A 14 -8.76 -2.17 -3.94
C ILE A 14 -8.51 -3.61 -3.50
N ARG A 15 -9.30 -4.58 -3.99
CA ARG A 15 -9.06 -6.00 -3.72
C ARG A 15 -7.66 -6.41 -4.18
N ASP A 16 -7.29 -6.04 -5.40
CA ASP A 16 -6.00 -6.39 -5.98
C ASP A 16 -4.85 -5.71 -5.21
N ALA A 17 -5.05 -4.48 -4.73
CA ALA A 17 -4.10 -3.79 -3.86
C ALA A 17 -3.89 -4.51 -2.52
N ILE A 18 -4.94 -5.00 -1.87
CA ILE A 18 -4.84 -5.76 -0.62
C ILE A 18 -3.98 -7.02 -0.83
N CYS A 19 -4.28 -7.80 -1.88
CA CYS A 19 -3.52 -9.00 -2.21
C CYS A 19 -2.05 -8.66 -2.52
N ALA A 20 -1.81 -7.65 -3.36
CA ALA A 20 -0.47 -7.24 -3.77
C ALA A 20 0.40 -6.82 -2.59
N HIS A 21 -0.14 -6.07 -1.62
CA HIS A 21 0.63 -5.61 -0.46
C HIS A 21 0.88 -6.72 0.57
N ALA A 22 -0.06 -7.65 0.74
CA ALA A 22 0.16 -8.83 1.55
C ALA A 22 1.28 -9.72 0.96
N ASP A 23 1.24 -9.96 -0.34
CA ASP A 23 2.28 -10.70 -1.06
C ASP A 23 3.63 -9.98 -1.03
N TRP A 24 3.62 -8.66 -1.23
CA TRP A 24 4.82 -7.85 -1.23
C TRP A 24 5.53 -7.92 0.13
N LYS A 25 4.79 -7.90 1.24
CA LYS A 25 5.38 -8.06 2.59
C LYS A 25 6.11 -9.39 2.73
N ARG A 26 5.50 -10.49 2.24
CA ARG A 26 6.16 -11.82 2.23
C ARG A 26 7.44 -11.79 1.40
N ARG A 27 7.40 -11.22 0.20
CA ARG A 27 8.58 -11.10 -0.68
C ARG A 27 9.69 -10.26 -0.04
N LEU A 28 9.36 -9.17 0.64
CA LEU A 28 10.35 -8.38 1.37
C LEU A 28 11.04 -9.22 2.45
N SER A 29 10.30 -10.04 3.20
CA SER A 29 10.89 -10.96 4.17
C SER A 29 11.89 -11.93 3.53
N GLU A 30 11.54 -12.49 2.36
CA GLU A 30 12.43 -13.38 1.60
C GLU A 30 13.68 -12.66 1.08
N CYS A 31 13.54 -11.40 0.66
CA CYS A 31 14.68 -10.57 0.25
C CYS A 31 15.63 -10.30 1.41
N ILE A 32 15.10 -10.05 2.62
CA ILE A 32 15.91 -9.92 3.84
C ILE A 32 16.67 -11.22 4.12
N ASP A 33 16.03 -12.38 3.94
CA ASP A 33 16.67 -13.68 4.16
C ASP A 33 17.74 -14.00 3.11
N LYS A 34 17.57 -13.54 1.88
CA LYS A 34 18.56 -13.70 0.80
C LYS A 34 19.66 -12.65 0.85
N GLY A 35 19.43 -11.50 1.49
CA GLY A 35 20.32 -10.34 1.43
C GLY A 35 20.35 -9.68 0.05
N ALA A 36 19.28 -9.82 -0.73
CA ALA A 36 19.20 -9.32 -2.10
C ALA A 36 17.78 -8.84 -2.40
N LEU A 37 17.66 -7.68 -3.05
CA LEU A 37 16.39 -7.11 -3.48
C LEU A 37 16.17 -7.30 -4.98
N GLU A 38 14.91 -7.42 -5.39
CA GLU A 38 14.51 -7.40 -6.81
C GLU A 38 14.46 -5.97 -7.40
N LYS A 39 14.33 -4.96 -6.55
CA LYS A 39 14.29 -3.53 -6.88
C LYS A 39 15.16 -2.75 -5.89
N THR A 40 15.61 -1.57 -6.29
CA THR A 40 16.40 -0.72 -5.38
C THR A 40 15.56 -0.21 -4.21
N ALA A 41 16.22 0.14 -3.10
CA ALA A 41 15.54 0.73 -1.95
C ALA A 41 14.87 2.07 -2.30
N ASP A 42 15.43 2.84 -3.23
CA ASP A 42 14.80 4.05 -3.77
C ASP A 42 13.48 3.72 -4.45
N GLU A 43 13.46 2.79 -5.39
CA GLU A 43 12.23 2.37 -6.09
C GLU A 43 11.18 1.80 -5.12
N ILE A 44 11.60 1.06 -4.10
CA ILE A 44 10.71 0.53 -3.06
C ILE A 44 10.11 1.66 -2.21
N SER A 45 10.89 2.72 -1.95
CA SER A 45 10.46 3.86 -1.13
C SER A 45 9.39 4.73 -1.80
N ARG A 46 9.29 4.62 -3.13
CA ARG A 46 8.38 5.40 -3.95
C ARG A 46 7.00 4.76 -4.00
N ASN A 47 6.01 5.48 -3.49
CA ASN A 47 4.61 5.04 -3.49
C ASN A 47 3.95 5.12 -4.87
N ASP A 48 4.59 5.68 -5.88
CA ASP A 48 4.06 5.82 -7.25
C ASP A 48 4.50 4.67 -8.18
N GLN A 49 5.32 3.73 -7.68
CA GLN A 49 5.88 2.63 -8.49
C GLN A 49 5.03 1.35 -8.45
N CYS A 50 4.05 1.25 -7.54
CA CYS A 50 3.14 0.11 -7.48
C CYS A 50 1.84 0.41 -8.26
N ALA A 51 1.18 -0.65 -8.75
CA ALA A 51 -0.06 -0.50 -9.54
C ALA A 51 -1.15 0.27 -8.77
N PHE A 52 -1.26 0.05 -7.46
CA PHE A 52 -2.19 0.76 -6.60
C PHE A 52 -1.88 2.26 -6.51
N GLY A 53 -0.61 2.63 -6.35
CA GLY A 53 -0.16 4.03 -6.33
C GLY A 53 -0.41 4.75 -7.64
N GLN A 54 -0.16 4.07 -8.76
CA GLN A 54 -0.45 4.60 -10.10
C GLN A 54 -1.96 4.80 -10.29
N TRP A 55 -2.77 3.85 -9.83
CA TRP A 55 -4.22 3.99 -9.85
C TRP A 55 -4.69 5.16 -8.98
N LEU A 56 -4.20 5.29 -7.74
CA LEU A 56 -4.53 6.41 -6.87
C LEU A 56 -4.23 7.77 -7.51
N ALA A 57 -3.10 7.90 -8.21
CA ALA A 57 -2.72 9.13 -8.91
C ALA A 57 -3.62 9.43 -10.13
N SER A 58 -4.29 8.42 -10.69
CA SER A 58 -5.20 8.58 -11.82
C SER A 58 -6.61 9.03 -11.43
N LEU A 59 -6.97 8.90 -10.14
CA LEU A 59 -8.31 9.25 -9.66
C LEU A 59 -8.47 10.77 -9.62
N SER A 60 -9.58 11.26 -10.20
CA SER A 60 -9.98 12.65 -10.05
C SER A 60 -10.55 12.88 -8.67
N THR A 61 -10.03 13.89 -7.98
CA THR A 61 -10.42 14.24 -6.61
C THR A 61 -11.18 15.55 -6.63
N ASP A 62 -12.38 15.58 -6.05
CA ASP A 62 -13.12 16.81 -5.79
C ASP A 62 -12.85 17.23 -4.34
N PRO A 63 -12.12 18.35 -4.08
CA PRO A 63 -11.79 18.79 -2.73
C PRO A 63 -13.00 19.01 -1.82
N ASP A 64 -14.17 19.27 -2.40
CA ASP A 64 -15.41 19.53 -1.66
C ASP A 64 -16.22 18.26 -1.36
N ASP A 65 -15.79 17.09 -1.87
CA ASP A 65 -16.44 15.81 -1.60
C ASP A 65 -16.00 15.27 -0.22
N PRO A 66 -16.91 15.13 0.76
CA PRO A 66 -16.58 14.61 2.09
C PRO A 66 -16.07 13.17 2.08
N SER A 67 -16.28 12.39 0.99
CA SER A 67 -15.67 11.07 0.82
C SER A 67 -14.14 11.11 0.58
N MET A 68 -13.58 12.30 0.35
CA MET A 68 -12.13 12.52 0.18
C MET A 68 -11.30 12.32 1.44
N GLU A 69 -11.90 12.41 2.63
CA GLU A 69 -11.16 12.22 3.89
C GLU A 69 -10.54 10.82 3.97
N LYS A 70 -11.34 9.79 3.64
CA LYS A 70 -10.88 8.40 3.61
C LYS A 70 -9.81 8.18 2.54
N PHE A 71 -9.97 8.81 1.37
CA PHE A 71 -9.00 8.75 0.28
C PHE A 71 -7.64 9.34 0.67
N GLU A 72 -7.61 10.55 1.26
CA GLU A 72 -6.37 11.19 1.70
C GLU A 72 -5.69 10.43 2.85
N MET A 73 -6.48 9.86 3.77
CA MET A 73 -5.95 8.96 4.80
C MET A 73 -5.25 7.75 4.17
N ILE A 74 -5.87 7.09 3.18
CA ILE A 74 -5.30 5.92 2.50
C ILE A 74 -4.04 6.30 1.73
N LYS A 75 -4.03 7.42 1.01
CA LYS A 75 -2.81 7.96 0.37
C LYS A 75 -1.68 8.16 1.38
N GLY A 76 -1.98 8.75 2.54
CA GLY A 76 -1.02 8.97 3.61
C GLY A 76 -0.48 7.66 4.20
N LEU A 77 -1.34 6.68 4.46
CA LEU A 77 -0.94 5.35 4.94
C LEU A 77 -0.05 4.62 3.90
N HIS A 78 -0.43 4.67 2.63
CA HIS A 78 0.30 4.06 1.53
C HIS A 78 1.69 4.68 1.34
N ALA A 79 1.78 6.02 1.36
CA ALA A 79 3.06 6.72 1.31
C ALA A 79 3.98 6.34 2.48
N ARG A 80 3.44 6.31 3.70
CA ARG A 80 4.19 5.89 4.89
C ARG A 80 4.66 4.44 4.80
N PHE A 81 3.80 3.54 4.31
CA PHE A 81 4.15 2.14 4.12
C PHE A 81 5.38 1.99 3.22
N HIS A 82 5.35 2.61 2.04
CA HIS A 82 6.47 2.58 1.10
C HIS A 82 7.74 3.20 1.68
N ARG A 83 7.63 4.32 2.42
CA ARG A 83 8.79 4.92 3.10
C ARG A 83 9.44 3.99 4.13
N GLU A 84 8.66 3.31 4.97
CA GLU A 84 9.22 2.37 5.96
C GLU A 84 9.77 1.11 5.28
N ALA A 85 9.11 0.62 4.23
CA ALA A 85 9.61 -0.42 3.35
C ALA A 85 10.98 -0.07 2.73
N GLY A 86 11.15 1.16 2.26
CA GLY A 86 12.41 1.67 1.72
C GLY A 86 13.53 1.66 2.76
N LYS A 87 13.24 2.04 4.02
CA LYS A 87 14.25 1.96 5.11
C LYS A 87 14.71 0.53 5.38
N ILE A 88 13.79 -0.43 5.35
CA ILE A 88 14.13 -1.85 5.48
C ILE A 88 15.03 -2.26 4.30
N ALA A 89 14.66 -1.87 3.08
CA ALA A 89 15.41 -2.17 1.87
C ALA A 89 16.83 -1.58 1.88
N VAL A 90 17.03 -0.34 2.38
CA VAL A 90 18.37 0.28 2.51
C VAL A 90 19.31 -0.60 3.35
N ASN A 91 18.81 -1.23 4.42
CA ASN A 91 19.62 -2.12 5.25
C ASN A 91 19.97 -3.42 4.51
N VAL A 92 19.06 -3.95 3.69
CA VAL A 92 19.34 -5.10 2.83
C VAL A 92 20.41 -4.77 1.79
N GLU A 93 20.33 -3.61 1.12
CA GLU A 93 21.35 -3.15 0.16
C GLU A 93 22.71 -2.93 0.83
N GLY A 94 22.71 -2.42 2.06
CA GLY A 94 23.90 -2.25 2.88
C GLY A 94 24.49 -3.55 3.44
N GLY A 95 23.85 -4.69 3.22
CA GLY A 95 24.27 -5.99 3.74
C GLY A 95 23.92 -6.24 5.22
N ASP A 96 23.25 -5.30 5.89
CA ASP A 96 22.82 -5.46 7.28
C ASP A 96 21.44 -6.12 7.38
N ARG A 97 21.44 -7.44 7.19
CA ARG A 97 20.23 -8.26 7.29
C ARG A 97 19.61 -8.25 8.68
N SER A 98 20.41 -8.04 9.73
CA SER A 98 19.92 -8.02 11.11
C SER A 98 19.09 -6.77 11.37
N ALA A 99 19.62 -5.59 11.00
CA ALA A 99 18.89 -4.34 11.12
C ALA A 99 17.63 -4.32 10.23
N ALA A 100 17.72 -4.86 9.00
CA ALA A 100 16.56 -5.01 8.13
C ALA A 100 15.46 -5.88 8.77
N ARG A 101 15.84 -7.01 9.39
CA ARG A 101 14.91 -7.91 10.09
C ARG A 101 14.27 -7.22 11.29
N GLU A 102 15.02 -6.50 12.10
CA GLU A 102 14.51 -5.76 13.26
C GLU A 102 13.45 -4.72 12.84
N LEU A 103 13.74 -3.93 11.80
CA LEU A 103 12.80 -2.95 11.27
C LEU A 103 11.53 -3.62 10.69
N TYR A 104 11.69 -4.72 9.97
CA TYR A 104 10.57 -5.49 9.41
C TYR A 104 9.66 -6.09 10.49
N GLU A 105 10.23 -6.58 11.60
CA GLU A 105 9.46 -7.16 12.71
C GLU A 105 8.96 -6.13 13.71
N SER A 106 9.42 -4.87 13.57
CA SER A 106 9.07 -3.79 14.48
C SER A 106 7.54 -3.64 14.63
N PRO A 107 7.05 -3.37 15.86
CA PRO A 107 5.64 -3.12 16.08
C PRO A 107 5.09 -1.96 15.23
N GLY A 108 5.94 -0.98 14.90
CA GLY A 108 5.60 0.15 14.04
C GLY A 108 5.24 -0.29 12.62
N PHE A 109 6.14 -1.02 11.94
CA PHE A 109 5.90 -1.48 10.57
C PHE A 109 4.73 -2.47 10.49
N ARG A 110 4.60 -3.36 11.48
CA ARG A 110 3.47 -4.29 11.59
C ARG A 110 2.14 -3.57 11.73
N ARG A 111 2.03 -2.60 12.65
CA ARG A 111 0.81 -1.80 12.83
C ARG A 111 0.47 -1.00 11.57
N LEU A 112 1.46 -0.35 10.96
CA LEU A 112 1.27 0.41 9.73
C LEU A 112 0.71 -0.45 8.59
N THR A 113 1.28 -1.64 8.38
CA THR A 113 0.79 -2.57 7.34
C THR A 113 -0.64 -3.01 7.62
N ASN A 114 -0.95 -3.37 8.88
CA ASN A 114 -2.29 -3.78 9.27
C ASN A 114 -3.30 -2.62 9.10
N SER A 115 -2.94 -1.41 9.52
CA SER A 115 -3.76 -0.21 9.33
C SER A 115 -4.05 0.03 7.85
N LEU A 116 -3.06 -0.09 6.96
CA LEU A 116 -3.29 0.06 5.53
C LEU A 116 -4.31 -0.98 5.02
N ILE A 117 -4.11 -2.26 5.32
CA ILE A 117 -5.01 -3.34 4.86
C ILE A 117 -6.42 -3.17 5.40
N LEU A 118 -6.58 -2.78 6.67
CA LEU A 118 -7.89 -2.55 7.27
C LEU A 118 -8.63 -1.39 6.59
N ASN A 119 -7.95 -0.26 6.37
CA ASN A 119 -8.57 0.89 5.72
C ASN A 119 -8.86 0.65 4.24
N LEU A 120 -8.07 -0.18 3.55
CA LEU A 120 -8.40 -0.62 2.19
C LEU A 120 -9.65 -1.50 2.18
N ASN A 121 -9.80 -2.43 3.13
CA ASN A 121 -11.02 -3.25 3.22
C ASN A 121 -12.25 -2.39 3.51
N ASP A 122 -12.13 -1.45 4.46
CA ASP A 122 -13.19 -0.51 4.79
C ASP A 122 -13.61 0.33 3.57
N TRP A 123 -12.64 0.91 2.85
CA TRP A 123 -12.91 1.67 1.63
C TRP A 123 -13.52 0.82 0.52
N ARG A 124 -13.14 -0.47 0.43
CA ARG A 124 -13.72 -1.40 -0.55
C ARG A 124 -15.21 -1.63 -0.32
N GLU A 125 -15.68 -1.68 0.92
CA GLU A 125 -17.10 -1.86 1.22
C GLU A 125 -17.94 -0.66 0.75
N ASP A 126 -17.40 0.56 0.79
CA ASP A 126 -18.09 1.75 0.24
C ASP A 126 -18.46 1.56 -1.25
N PHE A 127 -17.58 0.91 -2.04
CA PHE A 127 -17.88 0.59 -3.44
C PHE A 127 -18.91 -0.53 -3.59
N ARG A 128 -18.93 -1.49 -2.67
CA ARG A 128 -19.90 -2.60 -2.71
C ARG A 128 -21.30 -2.12 -2.37
N ASP A 129 -21.43 -1.21 -1.42
CA ASP A 129 -22.72 -0.63 -1.02
C ASP A 129 -23.35 0.20 -2.14
N ILE A 130 -22.54 0.85 -2.99
CA ILE A 130 -23.01 1.55 -4.18
C ILE A 130 -23.46 0.56 -5.28
N LEU A 131 -22.80 -0.58 -5.44
CA LEU A 131 -23.18 -1.61 -6.42
C LEU A 131 -24.47 -2.37 -6.06
N ASN A 132 -24.81 -2.43 -4.77
CA ASN A 132 -25.97 -3.16 -4.25
C ASN A 132 -27.22 -2.28 -4.10
N ARG A 133 -27.15 -1.00 -4.47
CA ARG A 133 -28.28 -0.05 -4.51
C ARG A 133 -28.82 0.06 -5.93
#